data_AF-A0A023F6K8-F1
#
_entry.id   AF-A0A023F6K8-F1
#
_cell.length_a   1.000
_cell.length_b   1.000
_cell.length_c   1.000
_cell.angle_alpha   90.00
_cell.angle_beta   90.00
_cell.angle_gamma   90.00
#
_symmetry.space_group_name_H-M   'P 1'
#
loop_
_entity.id
_entity.type
_entity.pdbx_description
1 polymer ?
#
loop_
_entity_poly.entity_id
_entity_poly.type
_entity_poly.pdbx_seq_one_letter_code
_entity_poly.pdbx_strand_id
1 'polypeptide(L)'
;MMFWIYCMVIKPRLVYAALVWWRRIETRSARQLLEEVQRLACLAVTGAFRTTPTASMETLLGIPPLFVEVKNQAMKACYRIKQAGFWQGKRYGHSTIYREMLLRIPITGFPSDRNLKTFVFGHSYRVRLPSREDWLTLGPSGVIPENYLRCYTDGSRMDGRSGAAVYFETGDHLVAPLGEWATVFQAEVYAILCCILDERVRNTNLKGVCICSDSQAALKALNSCVFTSRLVLECSRRLEDLSSLKDVLLVWVPGHMGIFGNEEVDRFAKLGASLPLIGPEPAVGVSSGTCLSGFQTWMTSQHSSLWM
;
A
#
# COMPACT_ATOMS: atom_id res chain seq x y z
N MET A 1 -28.15 -8.67 15.72
CA MET A 1 -28.86 -8.74 14.41
C MET A 1 -29.05 -7.36 13.78
N MET A 2 -29.73 -6.41 14.46
CA MET A 2 -30.06 -5.09 13.88
C MET A 2 -28.85 -4.27 13.41
N PHE A 3 -27.74 -4.30 14.15
CA PHE A 3 -26.53 -3.56 13.78
C PHE A 3 -25.96 -4.04 12.44
N TRP A 4 -25.97 -5.35 12.24
CA TRP A 4 -25.51 -5.96 11.00
C TRP A 4 -26.41 -5.56 9.82
N ILE A 5 -27.74 -5.60 9.99
CA ILE A 5 -28.69 -5.17 8.95
C ILE A 5 -28.46 -3.70 8.57
N TYR A 6 -28.29 -2.83 9.58
CA TYR A 6 -27.99 -1.43 9.33
C TYR A 6 -26.68 -1.25 8.54
N CYS A 7 -25.60 -1.88 9.01
CA CYS A 7 -24.28 -1.74 8.40
C CYS A 7 -24.15 -2.36 7.01
N MET A 8 -24.81 -3.50 6.77
CA MET A 8 -24.63 -4.29 5.54
C MET A 8 -25.75 -4.10 4.51
N VAL A 9 -26.93 -3.63 4.90
CA VAL A 9 -28.08 -3.47 4.00
C VAL A 9 -28.51 -2.02 3.88
N ILE A 10 -28.83 -1.37 5.00
CA ILE A 10 -29.42 -0.02 4.98
C ILE A 10 -28.39 1.01 4.54
N LYS A 11 -27.23 1.04 5.22
CA LYS A 11 -26.17 2.03 4.96
C LYS A 11 -25.65 1.94 3.51
N PRO A 12 -25.30 0.76 2.95
CA PRO A 12 -24.83 0.67 1.56
C PRO A 12 -25.86 1.14 0.53
N ARG A 13 -27.15 0.88 0.76
CA ARG A 13 -28.24 1.39 -0.10
C ARG A 13 -28.35 2.90 -0.05
N LEU A 14 -28.25 3.50 1.15
CA LEU A 14 -28.32 4.95 1.33
C LEU A 14 -27.14 5.67 0.68
N VAL A 15 -25.92 5.18 0.86
CA VAL A 15 -24.71 5.82 0.33
C VAL A 15 -24.45 5.49 -1.15
N TYR A 16 -25.32 4.72 -1.78
CA TYR A 16 -25.22 4.40 -3.20
C TYR A 16 -25.24 5.70 -4.03
N ALA A 17 -24.38 5.75 -5.05
CA ALA A 17 -24.19 6.91 -5.91
C ALA A 17 -23.91 8.23 -5.14
N ALA A 18 -23.39 8.18 -3.90
CA ALA A 18 -23.06 9.37 -3.10
C ALA A 18 -22.26 10.42 -3.88
N LEU A 19 -21.37 9.99 -4.77
CA LEU A 19 -20.61 10.87 -5.66
C LEU A 19 -21.48 11.85 -6.46
N VAL A 20 -22.69 11.47 -6.85
CA VAL A 20 -23.59 12.28 -7.68
C VAL A 20 -24.34 13.32 -6.84
N TRP A 21 -24.75 12.95 -5.62
CA TRP A 21 -25.70 13.74 -4.82
C TRP A 21 -25.12 14.30 -3.51
N TRP A 22 -23.85 14.05 -3.18
CA TRP A 22 -23.26 14.48 -1.90
C TRP A 22 -23.46 15.98 -1.61
N ARG A 23 -23.46 16.85 -2.63
CA ARG A 23 -23.70 18.30 -2.45
C ARG A 23 -25.03 18.58 -1.75
N ARG A 24 -26.04 17.73 -1.92
CA ARG A 24 -27.34 17.88 -1.26
C ARG A 24 -27.21 17.83 0.27
N ILE A 25 -26.23 17.09 0.81
CA ILE A 25 -25.98 17.03 2.25
C ILE A 25 -25.39 18.33 2.81
N GLU A 26 -25.08 19.34 1.99
CA GLU A 26 -24.75 20.68 2.47
C GLU A 26 -26.01 21.43 2.96
N THR A 27 -27.21 20.99 2.56
CA THR A 27 -28.47 21.55 3.04
C THR A 27 -28.88 20.94 4.39
N ARG A 28 -29.41 21.78 5.29
CA ARG A 28 -29.85 21.35 6.64
C ARG A 28 -30.93 20.27 6.59
N SER A 29 -31.90 20.40 5.68
CA SER A 29 -33.01 19.46 5.55
C SER A 29 -32.54 18.04 5.16
N ALA A 30 -31.59 17.94 4.24
CA ALA A 30 -31.03 16.65 3.86
C ALA A 30 -30.21 16.00 4.99
N ARG A 31 -29.46 16.80 5.77
CA ARG A 31 -28.76 16.28 6.95
C ARG A 31 -29.72 15.74 8.00
N GLN A 32 -30.79 16.47 8.28
CA GLN A 32 -31.82 16.05 9.24
C GLN A 32 -32.44 14.71 8.86
N LEU A 33 -32.79 14.50 7.58
CA LEU A 33 -33.31 13.21 7.11
C LEU A 33 -32.31 12.05 7.32
N LEU A 34 -31.01 12.29 7.08
CA LEU A 34 -29.97 11.29 7.31
C LEU A 34 -29.80 10.98 8.81
N GLU A 35 -29.86 12.01 9.66
CA GLU A 35 -29.79 11.89 11.12
C GLU A 35 -31.01 11.15 11.69
N GLU A 36 -32.20 11.38 11.15
CA GLU A 36 -33.43 10.68 11.55
C GLU A 36 -33.31 9.17 11.26
N VAL A 37 -32.85 8.81 10.06
CA VAL A 37 -32.64 7.40 9.69
C VAL A 37 -31.57 6.75 10.56
N GLN A 38 -30.45 7.43 10.80
CA GLN A 38 -29.39 6.92 11.68
C GLN A 38 -29.88 6.79 13.13
N ARG A 39 -30.66 7.75 13.64
CA ARG A 39 -31.25 7.70 14.97
C ARG A 39 -32.16 6.49 15.15
N LEU A 40 -33.02 6.21 14.17
CA LEU A 40 -33.88 5.01 14.21
C LEU A 40 -33.05 3.73 14.26
N ALA A 41 -31.96 3.66 13.49
CA ALA A 41 -31.05 2.52 13.55
C ALA A 41 -30.35 2.42 14.91
N CYS A 42 -29.80 3.51 15.45
CA CYS A 42 -29.14 3.54 16.76
C CYS A 42 -30.06 3.06 17.88
N LEU A 43 -31.32 3.52 17.92
CA LEU A 43 -32.31 3.09 18.91
C LEU A 43 -32.63 1.60 18.77
N ALA A 44 -32.84 1.13 17.54
CA ALA A 44 -33.15 -0.27 17.29
C ALA A 44 -31.98 -1.22 17.62
N VAL A 45 -30.75 -0.73 17.51
CA VAL A 45 -29.54 -1.50 17.83
C VAL A 45 -29.26 -1.52 19.33
N THR A 46 -29.33 -0.37 19.98
CA THR A 46 -28.92 -0.22 21.38
C THR A 46 -30.04 -0.55 22.37
N GLY A 47 -31.31 -0.44 21.96
CA GLY A 47 -32.45 -0.50 22.88
C GLY A 47 -32.53 0.69 23.84
N ALA A 48 -31.79 1.77 23.57
CA ALA A 48 -31.77 2.95 24.43
C ALA A 48 -33.11 3.70 24.43
N PHE A 49 -33.32 4.54 25.45
CA PHE A 49 -34.54 5.34 25.56
C PHE A 49 -34.68 6.31 24.38
N ARG A 50 -35.93 6.62 24.02
CA ARG A 50 -36.22 7.60 22.95
C ARG A 50 -35.68 9.00 23.23
N THR A 51 -35.30 9.31 24.47
CA THR A 51 -34.67 10.57 24.89
C THR A 51 -33.15 10.53 24.84
N THR A 52 -32.55 9.35 24.64
CA THR A 52 -31.09 9.21 24.55
C THR A 52 -30.55 10.01 23.34
N PRO A 53 -29.52 10.84 23.53
CA PRO A 53 -28.88 11.59 22.44
C PRO A 53 -28.34 10.65 21.36
N THR A 54 -28.55 11.00 20.08
CA THR A 54 -28.02 10.21 18.95
C THR A 54 -26.50 10.11 19.03
N ALA A 55 -25.85 11.23 19.35
CA ALA A 55 -24.43 11.36 19.69
C ALA A 55 -23.87 10.20 20.51
N SER A 56 -24.45 9.98 21.68
CA SER A 56 -23.98 8.98 22.64
C SER A 56 -24.10 7.57 22.09
N MET A 57 -25.18 7.28 21.35
CA MET A 57 -25.37 5.97 20.71
C MET A 57 -24.38 5.76 19.56
N GLU A 58 -24.07 6.79 18.77
CA GLU A 58 -23.09 6.71 17.70
C GLU A 58 -21.69 6.40 18.22
N THR A 59 -21.27 7.08 19.28
CA THR A 59 -20.01 6.82 19.98
C THR A 59 -19.98 5.41 20.55
N LEU A 60 -21.06 4.97 21.20
CA LEU A 60 -21.17 3.61 21.76
C LEU A 60 -21.05 2.52 20.68
N LEU A 61 -21.60 2.77 19.50
CA LEU A 61 -21.58 1.84 18.37
C LEU A 61 -20.33 1.99 17.48
N GLY A 62 -19.49 3.00 17.71
CA GLY A 62 -18.32 3.32 16.88
C GLY A 62 -18.69 3.66 15.43
N ILE A 63 -19.86 4.27 15.20
CA ILE A 63 -20.32 4.65 13.86
C ILE A 63 -20.24 6.17 13.65
N PRO A 64 -19.69 6.66 12.54
CA PRO A 64 -19.71 8.08 12.23
C PRO A 64 -21.11 8.55 11.83
N PRO A 65 -21.40 9.86 11.94
CA PRO A 65 -22.63 10.44 11.42
C PRO A 65 -22.82 10.13 9.93
N LEU A 66 -24.05 9.83 9.51
CA LEU A 66 -24.32 9.35 8.15
C LEU A 66 -23.87 10.33 7.06
N PHE A 67 -23.96 11.64 7.30
CA PHE A 67 -23.51 12.64 6.33
C PHE A 67 -21.98 12.62 6.12
N VAL A 68 -21.21 12.25 7.15
CA VAL A 68 -19.75 12.05 7.06
C VAL A 68 -19.47 10.83 6.19
N GLU A 69 -20.21 9.73 6.39
CA GLU A 69 -20.08 8.52 5.58
C GLU A 69 -20.40 8.80 4.11
N VAL A 70 -21.49 9.53 3.80
CA VAL A 70 -21.84 9.92 2.43
C VAL A 70 -20.68 10.68 1.78
N LYS A 71 -20.11 11.66 2.48
CA LYS A 71 -18.97 12.42 1.96
C LYS A 71 -17.74 11.53 1.77
N ASN A 72 -17.46 10.61 2.70
CA ASN A 72 -16.39 9.63 2.56
C ASN A 72 -16.55 8.79 1.29
N GLN A 73 -17.75 8.23 1.08
CA GLN A 73 -18.05 7.36 -0.05
C GLN A 73 -17.96 8.13 -1.37
N ALA A 74 -18.41 9.39 -1.40
CA ALA A 74 -18.23 10.27 -2.54
C ALA A 74 -16.74 10.50 -2.86
N MET A 75 -15.90 10.77 -1.84
CA MET A 75 -14.46 10.95 -2.06
C MET A 75 -13.77 9.64 -2.50
N LYS A 76 -14.10 8.49 -1.89
CA LYS A 76 -13.58 7.18 -2.31
C LYS A 76 -13.95 6.84 -3.76
N ALA A 77 -15.19 7.12 -4.15
CA ALA A 77 -15.65 6.94 -5.54
C ALA A 77 -14.91 7.88 -6.51
N CYS A 78 -14.75 9.16 -6.16
CA CYS A 78 -13.95 10.12 -6.91
C CYS A 78 -12.50 9.64 -7.10
N TYR A 79 -11.85 9.21 -6.01
CA TYR A 79 -10.50 8.66 -6.04
C TYR A 79 -10.40 7.46 -7.00
N ARG A 80 -11.32 6.50 -6.91
CA ARG A 80 -11.35 5.33 -7.79
C ARG A 80 -11.46 5.70 -9.27
N ILE A 81 -12.33 6.66 -9.61
CA ILE A 81 -12.54 7.12 -10.99
C ILE A 81 -11.30 7.86 -11.50
N LYS A 82 -10.68 8.71 -10.66
CA LYS A 82 -9.41 9.38 -10.97
C LYS A 82 -8.31 8.38 -11.26
N GLN A 83 -8.15 7.38 -10.39
CA GLN A 83 -7.15 6.33 -10.53
C GLN A 83 -7.33 5.47 -11.79
N ALA A 84 -8.54 5.39 -12.32
CA ALA A 84 -8.82 4.73 -13.59
C ALA A 84 -8.63 5.64 -14.82
N GLY A 85 -8.28 6.91 -14.63
CA GLY A 85 -8.08 7.88 -15.71
C GLY A 85 -9.38 8.51 -16.25
N PHE A 86 -10.53 8.25 -15.63
CA PHE A 86 -11.84 8.69 -16.13
C PHE A 86 -12.37 9.96 -15.46
N TRP A 87 -11.61 10.57 -14.53
CA TRP A 87 -12.08 11.77 -13.83
C TRP A 87 -11.88 13.02 -14.70
N GLN A 88 -12.98 13.52 -15.26
CA GLN A 88 -13.02 14.75 -16.07
C GLN A 88 -13.60 15.94 -15.28
N GLY A 89 -13.33 15.98 -13.97
CA GLY A 89 -14.06 16.83 -13.03
C GLY A 89 -14.10 18.32 -13.40
N LYS A 90 -15.31 18.88 -13.47
CA LYS A 90 -15.54 20.32 -13.59
C LYS A 90 -15.33 20.99 -12.23
N ARG A 91 -15.05 22.31 -12.20
CA ARG A 91 -14.84 23.06 -10.94
C ARG A 91 -16.14 23.42 -10.18
N TYR A 92 -17.26 22.77 -10.50
CA TYR A 92 -18.57 23.06 -9.93
C TYR A 92 -19.43 21.79 -9.76
N GLY A 93 -20.55 21.93 -9.06
CA GLY A 93 -21.50 20.84 -8.82
C GLY A 93 -20.89 19.70 -7.99
N HIS A 94 -21.25 18.46 -8.31
CA HIS A 94 -20.76 17.30 -7.57
C HIS A 94 -19.26 17.02 -7.80
N SER A 95 -18.68 17.52 -8.89
CA SER A 95 -17.25 17.38 -9.21
C SER A 95 -16.33 18.14 -8.24
N THR A 96 -16.85 19.09 -7.44
CA THR A 96 -16.06 19.80 -6.42
C THR A 96 -15.55 18.88 -5.31
N ILE A 97 -16.10 17.65 -5.19
CA ILE A 97 -15.63 16.64 -4.24
C ILE A 97 -14.14 16.32 -4.39
N TYR A 98 -13.59 16.48 -5.61
CA TYR A 98 -12.17 16.26 -5.84
C TYR A 98 -11.31 17.27 -5.05
N ARG A 99 -11.72 18.54 -5.04
CA ARG A 99 -11.04 19.59 -4.25
C ARG A 99 -11.21 19.32 -2.76
N GLU A 100 -12.41 18.96 -2.32
CA GLU A 100 -12.66 18.57 -0.92
C GLU A 100 -11.77 17.40 -0.49
N MET A 101 -11.64 16.38 -1.34
CA MET A 101 -10.78 15.22 -1.09
C MET A 101 -9.32 15.63 -0.94
N LEU A 102 -8.79 16.47 -1.83
CA LEU A 102 -7.40 16.93 -1.72
C LEU A 102 -7.14 17.78 -0.47
N LEU A 103 -8.11 18.62 -0.08
CA LEU A 103 -8.00 19.45 1.12
C LEU A 103 -8.04 18.62 2.41
N ARG A 104 -8.89 17.60 2.44
CA ARG A 104 -9.10 16.77 3.64
C ARG A 104 -8.10 15.62 3.75
N ILE A 105 -7.64 15.11 2.61
CA ILE A 105 -6.78 13.92 2.50
C ILE A 105 -5.71 14.20 1.43
N PRO A 106 -4.69 15.02 1.75
CA PRO A 106 -3.69 15.50 0.78
C PRO A 106 -2.95 14.37 0.04
N ILE A 107 -2.74 13.23 0.70
CA ILE A 107 -2.06 12.05 0.14
C ILE A 107 -2.73 11.49 -1.13
N THR A 108 -4.01 11.81 -1.38
CA THR A 108 -4.72 11.42 -2.62
C THR A 108 -4.32 12.26 -3.85
N GLY A 109 -3.58 13.35 -3.61
CA GLY A 109 -2.98 14.21 -4.62
C GLY A 109 -1.63 13.71 -5.13
N PHE A 110 -0.94 12.88 -4.36
CA PHE A 110 0.39 12.36 -4.72
C PHE A 110 0.34 11.37 -5.91
N PRO A 111 1.47 11.17 -6.60
CA PRO A 111 1.59 10.12 -7.62
C PRO A 111 1.15 8.78 -7.05
N SER A 112 0.37 8.01 -7.82
CA SER A 112 -0.10 6.69 -7.39
C SER A 112 0.74 5.58 -7.97
N ASP A 113 0.95 4.55 -7.15
CA ASP A 113 1.53 3.28 -7.60
C ASP A 113 0.52 2.41 -8.37
N ARG A 114 -0.75 2.80 -8.46
CA ARG A 114 -1.71 2.01 -9.21
C ARG A 114 -1.37 2.00 -10.71
N ASN A 115 -1.25 0.80 -11.26
CA ASN A 115 -1.20 0.55 -12.68
C ASN A 115 -2.54 0.01 -13.18
N LEU A 116 -2.92 0.34 -14.42
CA LEU A 116 -3.96 -0.42 -15.11
C LEU A 116 -3.47 -1.85 -15.28
N LYS A 117 -4.36 -2.85 -15.26
CA LYS A 117 -3.94 -4.25 -15.39
C LYS A 117 -3.09 -4.43 -16.65
N THR A 118 -1.82 -4.74 -16.46
CA THR A 118 -0.88 -5.06 -17.55
C THR A 118 -0.54 -6.53 -17.45
N PHE A 119 -0.63 -7.21 -18.58
CA PHE A 119 -0.33 -8.63 -18.68
C PHE A 119 1.06 -8.79 -19.30
N VAL A 120 1.94 -9.53 -18.63
CA VAL A 120 3.27 -9.90 -19.11
C VAL A 120 3.35 -11.42 -18.93
N PHE A 121 3.61 -12.13 -20.03
CA PHE A 121 3.65 -13.60 -20.02
C PHE A 121 5.07 -14.07 -20.28
N GLY A 122 5.53 -15.00 -19.45
CA GLY A 122 6.92 -15.47 -19.50
C GLY A 122 7.87 -14.46 -18.87
N HIS A 123 8.72 -14.95 -17.97
CA HIS A 123 9.80 -14.16 -17.37
C HIS A 123 11.12 -14.79 -17.78
N SER A 124 12.08 -13.97 -18.22
CA SER A 124 13.42 -14.47 -18.57
C SER A 124 14.26 -14.74 -17.32
N TYR A 125 13.98 -14.01 -16.23
CA TYR A 125 14.52 -14.30 -14.91
C TYR A 125 13.78 -15.46 -14.24
N ARG A 126 14.45 -16.13 -13.30
CA ARG A 126 13.86 -17.23 -12.54
C ARG A 126 13.59 -16.81 -11.10
N VAL A 127 12.50 -17.32 -10.55
CA VAL A 127 12.15 -17.14 -9.13
C VAL A 127 12.12 -18.50 -8.45
N ARG A 128 12.91 -18.67 -7.39
CA ARG A 128 12.92 -19.86 -6.54
C ARG A 128 12.40 -19.51 -5.15
N LEU A 129 11.43 -20.29 -4.69
CA LEU A 129 10.84 -20.18 -3.36
C LEU A 129 11.09 -21.48 -2.57
N PRO A 130 12.36 -21.78 -2.21
CA PRO A 130 12.69 -22.96 -1.41
C PRO A 130 12.00 -22.91 -0.04
N SER A 131 11.71 -24.08 0.53
CA SER A 131 11.19 -24.20 1.88
C SER A 131 12.30 -23.96 2.91
N ARG A 132 11.92 -23.74 4.18
CA ARG A 132 12.90 -23.66 5.29
C ARG A 132 13.68 -24.96 5.45
N GLU A 133 13.06 -26.10 5.16
CA GLU A 133 13.70 -27.42 5.21
C GLU A 133 14.77 -27.58 4.13
N ASP A 134 14.52 -27.07 2.92
CA ASP A 134 15.51 -27.03 1.85
C ASP A 134 16.76 -26.23 2.26
N TRP A 135 16.55 -25.10 2.96
CA TRP A 135 17.66 -24.30 3.51
C TRP A 135 18.48 -25.02 4.58
N LEU A 136 17.82 -25.82 5.44
CA LEU A 136 18.50 -26.59 6.47
C LEU A 136 19.26 -27.80 5.91
N THR A 137 18.74 -28.42 4.86
CA THR A 137 19.30 -29.64 4.26
C THR A 137 20.39 -29.37 3.23
N LEU A 138 20.18 -28.39 2.35
CA LEU A 138 21.09 -28.05 1.25
C LEU A 138 22.11 -26.97 1.64
N GLY A 139 21.82 -26.21 2.70
CA GLY A 139 22.60 -25.04 3.09
C GLY A 139 22.61 -23.94 2.03
N PRO A 140 23.31 -22.81 2.28
CA PRO A 140 23.37 -21.70 1.34
C PRO A 140 23.94 -22.06 -0.03
N SER A 141 24.98 -22.92 -0.08
CA SER A 141 25.63 -23.32 -1.33
C SER A 141 24.81 -24.27 -2.20
N GLY A 142 23.87 -25.03 -1.61
CA GLY A 142 22.98 -25.89 -2.38
C GLY A 142 21.73 -25.17 -2.91
N VAL A 143 21.35 -24.04 -2.29
CA VAL A 143 20.24 -23.20 -2.74
C VAL A 143 20.72 -22.14 -3.73
N ILE A 144 21.86 -21.49 -3.45
CA ILE A 144 22.43 -20.42 -4.26
C ILE A 144 23.60 -20.95 -5.09
N PRO A 145 23.62 -20.79 -6.43
CA PRO A 145 24.72 -21.29 -7.24
C PRO A 145 26.04 -20.53 -6.98
N GLU A 146 27.17 -21.24 -6.96
CA GLU A 146 28.48 -20.69 -6.56
C GLU A 146 29.07 -19.63 -7.52
N ASN A 147 28.70 -19.63 -8.81
CA ASN A 147 29.23 -18.69 -9.81
C ASN A 147 28.28 -17.49 -10.06
N TYR A 148 27.57 -17.03 -9.04
CA TYR A 148 26.62 -15.92 -9.10
C TYR A 148 27.01 -14.85 -8.09
N LEU A 149 26.88 -13.59 -8.46
CA LEU A 149 26.99 -12.49 -7.49
C LEU A 149 25.81 -12.59 -6.52
N ARG A 150 26.07 -12.79 -5.23
CA ARG A 150 25.01 -12.82 -4.21
C ARG A 150 24.73 -11.42 -3.70
N CYS A 151 23.47 -11.02 -3.78
CA CYS A 151 22.96 -9.76 -3.25
C CYS A 151 21.78 -10.07 -2.33
N TYR A 152 21.73 -9.44 -1.17
CA TYR A 152 20.62 -9.52 -0.24
C TYR A 152 19.86 -8.20 -0.26
N THR A 153 18.54 -8.26 -0.23
CA THR A 153 17.66 -7.08 -0.32
C THR A 153 16.62 -7.16 0.76
N ASP A 154 16.35 -6.04 1.42
CA ASP A 154 15.28 -5.96 2.42
C ASP A 154 14.64 -4.56 2.44
N GLY A 155 13.38 -4.51 2.87
CA GLY A 155 12.59 -3.31 3.08
C GLY A 155 11.97 -3.27 4.47
N SER A 156 12.24 -2.20 5.22
CA SER A 156 11.74 -2.03 6.59
C SER A 156 10.84 -0.81 6.74
N ARG A 157 10.03 -0.80 7.80
CA ARG A 157 9.26 0.37 8.23
C ARG A 157 9.40 0.57 9.74
N MET A 158 9.89 1.74 10.12
CA MET A 158 10.17 2.15 11.50
C MET A 158 9.55 3.52 11.75
N ASP A 159 8.83 3.70 12.87
CA ASP A 159 8.27 4.99 13.30
C ASP A 159 7.54 5.78 12.20
N GLY A 160 6.76 5.07 11.39
CA GLY A 160 5.98 5.67 10.31
C GLY A 160 6.73 5.92 9.01
N ARG A 161 8.05 5.77 8.97
CA ARG A 161 8.90 5.90 7.78
C ARG A 161 9.38 4.55 7.27
N SER A 162 9.63 4.45 5.98
CA SER A 162 10.11 3.22 5.34
C SER A 162 11.50 3.42 4.74
N GLY A 163 12.24 2.32 4.61
CA GLY A 163 13.55 2.31 3.98
C GLY A 163 13.82 0.97 3.32
N ALA A 164 14.67 1.00 2.31
CA ALA A 164 15.12 -0.16 1.55
C ALA A 164 16.65 -0.26 1.63
N ALA A 165 17.18 -1.47 1.55
CA ALA A 165 18.62 -1.68 1.52
C ALA A 165 19.02 -2.85 0.63
N VAL A 166 20.28 -2.80 0.19
CA VAL A 166 20.95 -3.87 -0.54
C VAL A 166 22.28 -4.16 0.14
N TYR A 167 22.59 -5.43 0.36
CA TYR A 167 23.90 -5.87 0.82
C TYR A 167 24.53 -6.78 -0.23
N PHE A 168 25.74 -6.48 -0.65
CA PHE A 168 26.49 -7.26 -1.62
C PHE A 168 27.47 -8.18 -0.89
N GLU A 169 27.67 -9.38 -1.42
CA GLU A 169 28.65 -10.32 -0.86
C GLU A 169 30.08 -9.76 -0.81
N THR A 170 30.39 -8.72 -1.61
CA THR A 170 31.66 -7.98 -1.55
C THR A 170 31.88 -7.21 -0.24
N GLY A 171 30.86 -7.10 0.62
CA GLY A 171 30.89 -6.32 1.87
C GLY A 171 30.30 -4.92 1.74
N ASP A 172 30.01 -4.49 0.51
CA ASP A 172 29.39 -3.19 0.28
C ASP A 172 27.88 -3.22 0.50
N HIS A 173 27.27 -2.05 0.66
CA HIS A 173 25.83 -1.91 0.83
C HIS A 173 25.27 -0.64 0.19
N LEU A 174 23.95 -0.61 0.02
CA LEU A 174 23.16 0.56 -0.34
C LEU A 174 22.04 0.73 0.70
N VAL A 175 21.73 1.98 1.01
CA VAL A 175 20.62 2.36 1.89
C VAL A 175 19.80 3.43 1.19
N ALA A 176 18.49 3.22 1.09
CA ALA A 176 17.55 4.13 0.48
C ALA A 176 16.42 4.46 1.46
N PRO A 177 16.39 5.67 2.05
CA PRO A 177 15.22 6.17 2.75
C PRO A 177 14.07 6.34 1.74
N LEU A 178 12.84 5.96 2.13
CA LEU A 178 11.65 6.05 1.26
C LEU A 178 10.55 6.97 1.80
N GLY A 179 10.80 7.60 2.95
CA GLY A 179 9.88 8.57 3.54
C GLY A 179 8.66 7.92 4.19
N GLU A 180 7.61 8.70 4.39
CA GLU A 180 6.45 8.31 5.21
C GLU A 180 5.43 7.39 4.50
N TRP A 181 5.31 7.55 3.18
CA TRP A 181 4.17 7.03 2.43
C TRP A 181 4.38 5.65 1.81
N ALA A 182 5.63 5.22 1.67
CA ALA A 182 5.97 3.90 1.14
C ALA A 182 5.55 2.80 2.12
N THR A 183 4.93 1.73 1.62
CA THR A 183 4.62 0.54 2.43
C THR A 183 5.84 -0.37 2.58
N VAL A 184 5.84 -1.28 3.56
CA VAL A 184 6.90 -2.31 3.69
C VAL A 184 7.05 -3.10 2.39
N PHE A 185 5.94 -3.56 1.81
CA PHE A 185 5.94 -4.25 0.51
C PHE A 185 6.57 -3.43 -0.62
N GLN A 186 6.33 -2.11 -0.67
CA GLN A 186 6.97 -1.26 -1.68
C GLN A 186 8.46 -1.08 -1.40
N ALA A 187 8.88 -1.01 -0.13
CA ALA A 187 10.28 -0.95 0.24
C ALA A 187 11.04 -2.21 -0.20
N GLU A 188 10.43 -3.37 -0.03
CA GLU A 188 10.96 -4.68 -0.43
C GLU A 188 11.19 -4.77 -1.95
N VAL A 189 10.19 -4.37 -2.74
CA VAL A 189 10.30 -4.33 -4.20
C VAL A 189 11.30 -3.27 -4.65
N TYR A 190 11.35 -2.13 -3.95
CA TYR A 190 12.30 -1.07 -4.26
C TYR A 190 13.75 -1.47 -3.93
N ALA A 191 13.98 -2.26 -2.88
CA ALA A 191 15.29 -2.83 -2.56
C ALA A 191 15.81 -3.70 -3.71
N ILE A 192 14.95 -4.57 -4.26
CA ILE A 192 15.26 -5.36 -5.45
C ILE A 192 15.57 -4.44 -6.65
N LEU A 193 14.76 -3.39 -6.85
CA LEU A 193 15.01 -2.41 -7.92
C LEU A 193 16.37 -1.71 -7.76
N CYS A 194 16.74 -1.26 -6.56
CA CYS A 194 18.06 -0.67 -6.28
C CYS A 194 19.19 -1.65 -6.59
N CYS A 195 19.02 -2.93 -6.23
CA CYS A 195 20.01 -3.96 -6.53
C CYS A 195 20.24 -4.09 -8.04
N ILE A 196 19.18 -4.13 -8.85
CA ILE A 196 19.26 -4.30 -10.31
C ILE A 196 19.87 -3.08 -11.02
N LEU A 197 19.64 -1.89 -10.46
CA LEU A 197 20.15 -0.64 -11.03
C LEU A 197 21.63 -0.41 -10.70
N ASP A 198 22.18 -1.10 -9.71
CA ASP A 198 23.56 -0.94 -9.30
C ASP A 198 24.56 -1.47 -10.34
N GLU A 199 25.63 -0.71 -10.58
CA GLU A 199 26.64 -1.04 -11.59
C GLU A 199 27.42 -2.32 -11.27
N ARG A 200 27.60 -2.67 -9.99
CA ARG A 200 28.30 -3.91 -9.59
C ARG A 200 27.54 -5.14 -10.08
N VAL A 201 26.21 -5.07 -10.05
CA VAL A 201 25.32 -6.13 -10.55
C VAL A 201 25.38 -6.21 -12.08
N ARG A 202 25.35 -5.05 -12.74
CA ARG A 202 25.41 -4.97 -14.21
C ARG A 202 26.76 -5.35 -14.78
N ASN A 203 27.86 -5.09 -14.07
CA ASN A 203 29.23 -5.24 -14.56
C ASN A 203 30.00 -6.42 -13.95
N THR A 204 29.39 -7.23 -13.07
CA THR A 204 30.04 -8.44 -12.56
C THR A 204 30.56 -9.37 -13.67
N ASN A 205 31.73 -9.99 -13.47
CA ASN A 205 32.30 -10.98 -14.38
C ASN A 205 31.78 -12.42 -14.12
N LEU A 206 30.90 -12.58 -13.12
CA LEU A 206 30.28 -13.87 -12.79
C LEU A 206 29.21 -14.25 -13.82
N LYS A 207 28.84 -15.54 -13.84
CA LYS A 207 27.85 -16.07 -14.79
C LYS A 207 26.48 -15.39 -14.67
N GLY A 208 26.12 -15.00 -13.45
CA GLY A 208 24.81 -14.43 -13.16
C GLY A 208 24.75 -13.70 -11.83
N VAL A 209 23.54 -13.30 -11.45
CA VAL A 209 23.24 -12.58 -10.22
C VAL A 209 22.15 -13.33 -9.47
N CYS A 210 22.37 -13.57 -8.18
CA CYS A 210 21.41 -14.14 -7.27
C CYS A 210 20.93 -13.07 -6.27
N ILE A 211 19.70 -12.59 -6.44
CA ILE A 211 19.09 -11.61 -5.54
C ILE A 211 18.24 -12.36 -4.52
N CYS A 212 18.64 -12.25 -3.26
CA CYS A 212 18.05 -12.91 -2.11
C CYS A 212 17.13 -11.93 -1.38
N SER A 213 15.86 -12.30 -1.20
CA SER A 213 14.88 -11.52 -0.44
C SER A 213 14.08 -12.45 0.46
N ASP A 214 13.78 -12.04 1.69
CA ASP A 214 12.89 -12.79 2.59
C ASP A 214 11.39 -12.47 2.35
N SER A 215 11.11 -11.53 1.45
CA SER A 215 9.77 -11.14 1.05
C SER A 215 9.16 -12.04 -0.02
N GLN A 216 8.52 -13.13 0.40
CA GLN A 216 7.74 -13.97 -0.54
C GLN A 216 6.69 -13.17 -1.29
N ALA A 217 6.14 -12.11 -0.68
CA ALA A 217 5.16 -11.24 -1.32
C ALA A 217 5.77 -10.52 -2.52
N ALA A 218 6.96 -9.92 -2.37
CA ALA A 218 7.66 -9.24 -3.47
C ALA A 218 8.01 -10.23 -4.59
N LEU A 219 8.57 -11.38 -4.25
CA LEU A 219 8.95 -12.41 -5.23
C LEU A 219 7.75 -12.99 -6.00
N LYS A 220 6.64 -13.26 -5.31
CA LYS A 220 5.39 -13.72 -5.96
C LYS A 220 4.78 -12.63 -6.84
N ALA A 221 4.88 -11.36 -6.43
CA ALA A 221 4.38 -10.24 -7.22
C ALA A 221 5.20 -10.05 -8.51
N LEU A 222 6.52 -10.21 -8.45
CA LEU A 222 7.38 -10.18 -9.63
C LEU A 222 7.14 -11.39 -10.54
N ASN A 223 6.95 -12.59 -9.98
CA ASN A 223 6.64 -13.79 -10.77
C ASN A 223 5.19 -13.82 -11.34
N SER A 224 4.37 -12.81 -11.07
CA SER A 224 2.97 -12.74 -11.54
C SER A 224 2.90 -12.44 -13.03
N CYS A 225 1.88 -12.97 -13.73
CA CYS A 225 1.60 -12.54 -15.11
C CYS A 225 0.76 -11.26 -15.19
N VAL A 226 0.26 -10.76 -14.06
CA VAL A 226 -0.64 -9.61 -13.99
C VAL A 226 -0.09 -8.58 -13.03
N PHE A 227 0.18 -7.38 -13.55
CA PHE A 227 0.74 -6.27 -12.80
C PHE A 227 -0.29 -5.16 -12.61
N THR A 228 -0.55 -4.81 -11.35
CA THR A 228 -1.41 -3.69 -10.94
C THR A 228 -0.67 -2.61 -10.14
N SER A 229 0.62 -2.80 -9.88
CA SER A 229 1.53 -1.82 -9.28
C SER A 229 2.52 -1.34 -10.35
N ARG A 230 2.77 -0.03 -10.40
CA ARG A 230 3.73 0.58 -11.31
C ARG A 230 5.15 0.22 -10.91
N LEU A 231 5.44 0.27 -9.60
CA LEU A 231 6.74 -0.10 -9.05
C LEU A 231 7.09 -1.56 -9.35
N VAL A 232 6.14 -2.48 -9.14
CA VAL A 232 6.38 -3.91 -9.43
C VAL A 232 6.57 -4.14 -10.93
N LEU A 233 5.78 -3.47 -11.79
CA LEU A 233 5.95 -3.57 -13.24
C LEU A 233 7.30 -2.99 -13.71
N GLU A 234 7.72 -1.86 -13.15
CA GLU A 234 9.02 -1.26 -13.42
C GLU A 234 10.15 -2.20 -13.01
N CYS A 235 10.10 -2.73 -11.79
CA CYS A 235 11.06 -3.70 -11.30
C CYS A 235 11.14 -4.94 -12.19
N SER A 236 9.99 -5.50 -12.60
CA SER A 236 9.95 -6.63 -13.54
C SER A 236 10.59 -6.29 -14.89
N ARG A 237 10.35 -5.09 -15.44
CA ARG A 237 10.99 -4.67 -16.70
C ARG A 237 12.50 -4.55 -16.55
N ARG A 238 12.98 -4.00 -15.43
CA ARG A 238 14.43 -3.91 -15.15
C ARG A 238 15.07 -5.28 -14.95
N LEU A 239 14.34 -6.24 -14.39
CA LEU A 239 14.79 -7.63 -14.32
C LEU A 239 14.91 -8.25 -15.71
N GLU A 240 13.96 -8.02 -16.61
CA GLU A 240 14.05 -8.46 -18.00
C GLU A 240 15.25 -7.83 -18.73
N ASP A 241 15.45 -6.51 -18.56
CA ASP A 241 16.63 -5.81 -19.10
C ASP A 241 17.94 -6.48 -18.62
N LEU A 242 18.05 -6.77 -17.32
CA LEU A 242 19.22 -7.44 -16.76
C LEU A 242 19.36 -8.89 -17.24
N SER A 243 18.24 -9.59 -17.40
CA SER A 243 18.20 -10.99 -17.87
C SER A 243 18.66 -11.14 -19.31
N SER A 244 18.58 -10.08 -20.11
CA SER A 244 19.14 -10.06 -21.47
C SER A 244 20.67 -10.10 -21.51
N LEU A 245 21.32 -9.72 -20.40
CA LEU A 245 22.77 -9.64 -20.28
C LEU A 245 23.36 -10.82 -19.48
N LYS A 246 22.63 -11.29 -18.47
CA LYS A 246 23.11 -12.26 -17.47
C LYS A 246 21.99 -13.17 -16.99
N ASP A 247 22.35 -14.31 -16.41
CA ASP A 247 21.37 -15.15 -15.71
C ASP A 247 20.94 -14.46 -14.39
N VAL A 248 19.64 -14.22 -14.24
CA VAL A 248 19.07 -13.57 -13.06
C VAL A 248 18.21 -14.57 -12.30
N LEU A 249 18.58 -14.77 -11.04
CA LEU A 249 17.88 -15.65 -10.12
C LEU A 249 17.41 -14.85 -8.90
N LEU A 250 16.10 -14.80 -8.69
CA LEU A 250 15.51 -14.34 -7.43
C LEU A 250 15.31 -15.54 -6.52
N VAL A 251 15.79 -15.47 -5.28
CA VAL A 251 15.68 -16.55 -4.30
C VAL A 251 15.04 -16.05 -3.02
N TRP A 252 14.06 -16.79 -2.52
CA TRP A 252 13.56 -16.56 -1.18
C TRP A 252 14.53 -17.09 -0.12
N VAL A 253 14.90 -16.24 0.82
CA VAL A 253 15.68 -16.59 2.02
C VAL A 253 14.80 -16.52 3.27
N PRO A 254 14.97 -17.41 4.25
CA PRO A 254 14.23 -17.31 5.49
C PRO A 254 14.80 -16.18 6.36
N GLY A 255 13.96 -15.22 6.74
CA GLY A 255 14.31 -14.18 7.71
C GLY A 255 14.63 -14.75 9.10
N HIS A 256 15.55 -14.08 9.81
CA HIS A 256 15.96 -14.36 11.20
C HIS A 256 16.51 -15.77 11.44
N MET A 257 17.23 -16.32 10.46
CA MET A 257 17.89 -17.63 10.56
C MET A 257 19.42 -17.53 10.70
N GLY A 258 19.95 -16.32 10.96
CA GLY A 258 21.40 -16.12 11.10
C GLY A 258 22.18 -16.19 9.79
N ILE A 259 21.49 -16.05 8.65
CA ILE A 259 22.15 -15.89 7.35
C ILE A 259 22.78 -14.50 7.33
N PHE A 260 24.11 -14.44 7.43
CA PHE A 260 24.86 -13.20 7.62
C PHE A 260 24.39 -12.06 6.70
N GLY A 261 24.35 -12.28 5.37
CA GLY A 261 23.93 -11.23 4.44
C GLY A 261 22.48 -10.77 4.60
N ASN A 262 21.58 -11.65 5.07
CA ASN A 262 20.18 -11.29 5.35
C ASN A 262 20.06 -10.45 6.64
N GLU A 263 20.81 -10.81 7.69
CA GLU A 263 20.82 -10.04 8.94
C GLU A 263 21.46 -8.65 8.74
N GLU A 264 22.52 -8.56 7.93
CA GLU A 264 23.16 -7.28 7.60
C GLU A 264 22.21 -6.35 6.83
N VAL A 265 21.51 -6.87 5.80
CA VAL A 265 20.59 -6.05 5.02
C VAL A 265 19.36 -5.61 5.83
N ASP A 266 18.86 -6.44 6.76
CA ASP A 266 17.77 -6.05 7.68
C ASP A 266 18.17 -4.88 8.57
N ARG A 267 19.40 -4.90 9.10
CA ARG A 267 19.94 -3.76 9.85
C ARG A 267 20.03 -2.50 8.98
N PHE A 268 20.47 -2.63 7.74
CA PHE A 268 20.59 -1.50 6.82
C PHE A 268 19.22 -0.97 6.35
N ALA A 269 18.22 -1.83 6.17
CA ALA A 269 16.86 -1.42 5.83
C ALA A 269 16.22 -0.63 6.98
N LYS A 270 16.41 -1.08 8.23
CA LYS A 270 16.02 -0.34 9.44
C LYS A 270 16.74 1.00 9.55
N LEU A 271 18.04 1.04 9.24
CA LEU A 271 18.80 2.30 9.15
C LEU A 271 18.16 3.23 8.11
N GLY A 272 17.85 2.74 6.91
CA GLY A 272 17.18 3.52 5.87
C GLY A 272 15.83 4.09 6.31
N ALA A 273 15.04 3.32 7.06
CA ALA A 273 13.76 3.79 7.59
C ALA A 273 13.93 4.87 8.69
N SER A 274 15.05 4.85 9.42
CA SER A 274 15.37 5.83 10.46
C SER A 274 15.89 7.16 9.90
N LEU A 275 16.46 7.15 8.70
CA LEU A 275 17.04 8.32 8.05
C LEU A 275 15.96 9.20 7.39
N PRO A 276 16.17 10.53 7.32
CA PRO A 276 15.28 11.41 6.58
C PRO A 276 15.44 11.17 5.07
N LEU A 277 14.32 11.20 4.33
CA LEU A 277 14.34 11.21 2.88
C LEU A 277 14.83 12.58 2.38
N ILE A 278 15.86 12.58 1.54
CA ILE A 278 16.34 13.78 0.86
C ILE A 278 15.68 13.87 -0.52
N GLY A 279 14.75 14.81 -0.69
CA GLY A 279 14.05 15.03 -1.95
C GLY A 279 12.54 15.24 -1.76
N PRO A 280 11.77 15.34 -2.86
CA PRO A 280 10.33 15.46 -2.77
C PRO A 280 9.69 14.14 -2.31
N GLU A 281 8.77 14.23 -1.37
CA GLU A 281 7.89 13.10 -1.06
C GLU A 281 6.72 12.98 -2.06
N PRO A 282 6.22 11.76 -2.31
CA PRO A 282 6.74 10.47 -1.84
C PRO A 282 7.84 9.92 -2.76
N ALA A 283 8.80 9.16 -2.21
CA ALA A 283 9.88 8.53 -3.01
C ALA A 283 9.35 7.53 -4.05
N VAL A 284 8.27 6.83 -3.72
CA VAL A 284 7.55 5.93 -4.62
C VAL A 284 6.07 6.30 -4.65
N GLY A 285 5.36 5.91 -5.72
CA GLY A 285 3.92 6.17 -5.82
C GLY A 285 3.16 5.66 -4.60
N VAL A 286 2.14 6.39 -4.14
CA VAL A 286 1.33 5.99 -2.99
C VAL A 286 0.46 4.80 -3.35
N SER A 287 0.48 3.77 -2.50
CA SER A 287 -0.37 2.60 -2.65
C SER A 287 -1.85 2.96 -2.47
N SER A 288 -2.75 2.25 -3.15
CA SER A 288 -4.19 2.41 -2.91
C SER A 288 -4.58 2.13 -1.45
N GLY A 289 -3.89 1.19 -0.80
CA GLY A 289 -4.09 0.88 0.63
C GLY A 289 -3.79 2.07 1.53
N THR A 290 -2.67 2.76 1.31
CA THR A 290 -2.28 3.95 2.06
C THR A 290 -3.32 5.08 1.91
N CYS A 291 -3.81 5.33 0.69
CA CYS A 291 -4.89 6.30 0.48
C CYS A 291 -6.20 5.88 1.18
N LEU A 292 -6.57 4.59 1.15
CA LEU A 292 -7.73 4.06 1.85
C LEU A 292 -7.65 4.22 3.36
N SER A 293 -6.47 4.03 3.95
CA SER A 293 -6.22 4.33 5.36
C SER A 293 -6.41 5.82 5.65
N GLY A 294 -5.96 6.72 4.78
CA GLY A 294 -6.21 8.17 4.91
C GLY A 294 -7.70 8.54 4.94
N PHE A 295 -8.53 7.89 4.12
CA PHE A 295 -9.99 8.04 4.19
C PHE A 295 -10.56 7.59 5.54
N GLN A 296 -10.04 6.49 6.08
CA GLN A 296 -10.46 6.00 7.39
C GLN A 296 -10.05 6.95 8.51
N THR A 297 -8.79 7.41 8.52
CA THR A 297 -8.29 8.39 9.50
C THR A 297 -9.09 9.69 9.47
N TRP A 298 -9.43 10.18 8.27
CA TRP A 298 -10.30 11.34 8.13
C TRP A 298 -11.70 11.09 8.71
N MET A 299 -12.33 9.94 8.43
CA MET A 299 -13.63 9.63 9.04
C MET A 299 -13.56 9.58 10.56
N THR A 300 -12.55 8.91 11.11
CA THR A 300 -12.35 8.82 12.55
C THR A 300 -12.12 10.20 13.16
N SER A 301 -11.35 11.09 12.50
CA SER A 301 -11.14 12.45 13.01
C SER A 301 -12.42 13.28 12.98
N GLN A 302 -13.27 13.12 11.96
CA GLN A 302 -14.58 13.78 11.93
C GLN A 302 -15.50 13.27 13.05
N HIS A 303 -15.52 11.95 13.28
CA HIS A 303 -16.27 11.36 14.39
C HIS A 303 -15.78 11.92 15.73
N SER A 304 -14.48 11.91 15.99
CA SER A 304 -13.87 12.49 17.19
C SER A 304 -14.21 13.98 17.36
N SER A 305 -14.12 14.79 16.31
CA SER A 305 -14.35 16.24 16.39
C SER A 305 -15.81 16.65 16.63
N LEU A 306 -16.76 15.75 16.35
CA LEU A 306 -18.18 16.02 16.57
C LEU A 306 -18.62 15.62 17.99
N TRP A 307 -17.82 14.80 18.67
CA TRP A 307 -18.20 14.14 19.92
C TRP A 307 -17.22 14.36 21.09
N MET A 308 -16.13 15.09 20.86
CA MET A 308 -15.27 15.72 21.88
C MET A 308 -15.42 17.24 21.79
#